data_AF-J1EED5-F1
#
_entry.id   AF-J1EED5-F1
#
_cell.length_a   1.000
_cell.length_b   1.000
_cell.length_c   1.000
_cell.angle_alpha   90.00
_cell.angle_beta   90.00
_cell.angle_gamma   90.00
#
_symmetry.space_group_name_H-M   'P 1'
#
loop_
_entity.id
_entity.type
_entity.pdbx_description
1 polymer ?
#
loop_
_entity_poly.entity_id
_entity_poly.type
_entity_poly.pdbx_seq_one_letter_code
_entity_poly.pdbx_strand_id
1 'polypeptide(L)'
;MSTRPDTLALNMPIPSGDQLKAARTAAGLSQAQAAELLGYPLQTGSRGGLQSRTWQALESTTDERSMQGPVFAMFLLLTGQHPGFVLQPRPPAGQEPGTVADAVADGEENISPE
;
A
#
# COMPACT_ATOMS: atom_id res chain seq x y z
N MET A 1 -34.52 9.27 5.08
CA MET A 1 -33.69 9.29 3.87
C MET A 1 -32.26 8.99 4.32
N SER A 2 -31.77 7.76 4.14
CA SER A 2 -30.39 7.41 4.51
C SER A 2 -29.43 7.93 3.44
N THR A 3 -28.53 8.82 3.84
CA THR A 3 -27.39 9.27 3.02
C THR A 3 -26.48 8.08 2.74
N ARG A 4 -26.35 7.71 1.47
CA ARG A 4 -25.35 6.74 1.02
C ARG A 4 -23.98 7.37 1.26
N PRO A 5 -22.99 6.67 1.85
CA PRO A 5 -21.67 7.25 2.04
C PRO A 5 -21.09 7.66 0.68
N ASP A 6 -20.50 8.85 0.61
CA ASP A 6 -19.75 9.29 -0.55
C ASP A 6 -18.60 8.30 -0.79
N THR A 7 -18.62 7.63 -1.94
CA THR A 7 -17.58 6.69 -2.33
C THR A 7 -16.30 7.47 -2.64
N LEU A 8 -15.21 7.18 -1.93
CA LEU A 8 -13.89 7.73 -2.25
C LEU A 8 -13.45 7.22 -3.64
N ALA A 9 -13.49 8.10 -4.65
CA ALA A 9 -13.03 7.78 -6.00
C ALA A 9 -11.49 7.90 -6.06
N LEU A 10 -10.81 6.77 -5.91
CA LEU A 10 -9.36 6.70 -6.05
C LEU A 10 -8.97 6.53 -7.53
N ASN A 11 -8.07 7.38 -8.03
CA ASN A 11 -7.44 7.17 -9.33
C ASN A 11 -6.50 5.95 -9.25
N MET A 12 -6.87 4.85 -9.88
CA MET A 12 -6.15 3.58 -9.83
C MET A 12 -5.87 3.07 -11.26
N PRO A 13 -4.88 3.66 -11.97
CA PRO A 13 -4.57 3.27 -13.34
C PRO A 13 -3.99 1.85 -13.41
N ILE A 14 -4.25 1.16 -14.52
CA ILE A 14 -3.62 -0.12 -14.84
C ILE A 14 -2.16 0.15 -15.24
N PRO A 15 -1.15 -0.43 -14.56
CA PRO A 15 0.25 -0.25 -14.92
C PRO A 15 0.63 -1.04 -16.18
N SER A 16 1.62 -0.55 -16.90
CA SER A 16 2.38 -1.38 -17.84
C SER A 16 3.30 -2.36 -17.09
N GLY A 17 3.77 -3.40 -17.79
CA GLY A 17 4.75 -4.34 -17.21
C GLY A 17 6.03 -3.65 -16.74
N ASP A 18 6.51 -2.65 -17.48
CA ASP A 18 7.68 -1.85 -17.10
C ASP A 18 7.41 -0.99 -15.85
N GLN A 19 6.22 -0.40 -15.72
CA GLN A 19 5.84 0.36 -14.52
C GLN A 19 5.74 -0.54 -13.29
N LEU A 20 5.13 -1.72 -13.43
CA LEU A 20 5.06 -2.72 -12.36
C LEU A 20 6.46 -3.17 -11.93
N LYS A 21 7.32 -3.48 -12.90
CA LYS A 21 8.71 -3.86 -12.65
C LYS A 21 9.49 -2.75 -11.96
N ALA A 22 9.36 -1.51 -12.42
CA ALA A 22 10.02 -0.36 -11.80
C ALA A 22 9.60 -0.21 -10.33
N ALA A 23 8.30 -0.21 -10.04
CA ALA A 23 7.77 -0.14 -8.68
C ALA A 23 8.27 -1.30 -7.81
N ARG A 24 8.31 -2.53 -8.33
CA ARG A 24 8.86 -3.67 -7.59
C ARG A 24 10.33 -3.50 -7.26
N THR A 25 11.14 -3.08 -8.23
CA THR A 25 12.58 -2.90 -8.02
C THR A 25 12.89 -1.76 -7.05
N ALA A 26 12.12 -0.67 -7.09
CA ALA A 26 12.23 0.43 -6.15
C ALA A 26 11.86 0.02 -4.71
N ALA A 27 10.93 -0.93 -4.54
CA ALA A 27 10.66 -1.56 -3.24
C ALA A 27 11.73 -2.56 -2.78
N GLY A 28 12.76 -2.85 -3.59
CA GLY A 28 13.80 -3.82 -3.27
C GLY A 28 13.32 -5.29 -3.28
N LEU A 29 12.20 -5.58 -3.96
CA LEU A 29 11.61 -6.92 -3.96
C LEU A 29 12.02 -7.75 -5.18
N SER A 30 12.24 -9.05 -4.96
CA SER A 30 12.23 -10.04 -6.05
C SER A 30 10.81 -10.30 -6.55
N GLN A 31 10.66 -10.89 -7.75
CA GLN A 31 9.34 -11.27 -8.27
C GLN A 31 8.62 -12.25 -7.35
N ALA A 32 9.35 -13.16 -6.70
CA ALA A 32 8.77 -14.13 -5.76
C ALA A 32 8.24 -13.44 -4.48
N GLN A 33 9.00 -12.51 -3.90
CA GLN A 33 8.56 -11.75 -2.72
C GLN A 33 7.35 -10.86 -3.03
N ALA A 34 7.33 -10.23 -4.22
CA ALA A 34 6.21 -9.41 -4.63
C ALA A 34 4.95 -10.26 -4.90
N ALA A 35 5.12 -11.44 -5.49
CA ALA A 35 4.06 -12.43 -5.66
C ALA A 35 3.50 -12.89 -4.32
N GLU A 36 4.38 -13.25 -3.37
CA GLU A 36 4.01 -13.63 -2.02
C GLU A 36 3.20 -12.52 -1.31
N LEU A 37 3.67 -11.27 -1.39
CA LEU A 37 3.02 -10.11 -0.78
C LEU A 37 1.56 -9.95 -1.23
N LEU A 38 1.26 -10.24 -2.49
CA LEU A 38 -0.08 -10.12 -3.06
C LEU A 38 -0.83 -11.46 -3.17
N GLY A 39 -0.27 -12.56 -2.65
CA GLY A 39 -0.90 -13.88 -2.66
C GLY A 39 -0.94 -14.57 -4.03
N TYR A 40 -0.05 -14.22 -4.96
CA TYR A 40 0.08 -14.94 -6.22
C TYR A 40 0.80 -16.29 -6.02
N PRO A 41 0.44 -17.34 -6.78
CA PRO A 41 1.05 -18.66 -6.64
C PRO A 41 2.57 -18.65 -6.83
N LEU A 42 3.25 -19.40 -5.98
CA LEU A 42 4.69 -19.68 -6.04
C LEU A 42 4.94 -21.13 -6.41
N GLN A 43 5.97 -21.35 -7.22
CA GLN A 43 6.42 -22.66 -7.66
C GLN A 43 7.92 -22.79 -7.45
N THR A 44 8.38 -23.98 -7.09
CA THR A 44 9.81 -24.29 -7.04
C THR A 44 10.37 -24.31 -8.47
N GLY A 45 11.31 -23.42 -8.74
CA GLY A 45 12.02 -23.33 -10.01
C GLY A 45 13.08 -24.42 -10.17
N SER A 46 13.57 -24.59 -11.39
CA SER A 46 14.52 -25.66 -11.77
C SER A 46 15.84 -25.66 -10.99
N ARG A 47 16.18 -24.54 -10.33
CA ARG A 47 17.40 -24.38 -9.51
C ARG A 47 17.11 -24.29 -8.01
N GLY A 48 15.93 -24.74 -7.57
CA GLY A 48 15.54 -24.77 -6.16
C GLY A 48 15.02 -23.45 -5.58
N GLY A 49 15.06 -22.34 -6.33
CA GLY A 49 14.49 -21.05 -5.91
C GLY A 49 12.99 -20.92 -6.21
N LEU A 50 12.26 -20.13 -5.43
CA LEU A 50 10.84 -19.84 -5.67
C LEU A 50 10.65 -18.89 -6.86
N GLN A 51 9.63 -19.15 -7.68
CA GLN A 51 9.25 -18.33 -8.82
C GLN A 51 7.73 -18.16 -8.88
N SER A 52 7.26 -17.03 -9.42
CA SER A 52 5.85 -16.84 -9.75
C SER A 52 5.68 -16.63 -11.25
N ARG A 53 5.03 -17.59 -11.92
CA ARG A 53 4.69 -17.48 -13.35
C ARG A 53 3.72 -16.34 -13.61
N THR A 54 2.78 -16.11 -12.69
CA THR A 54 1.82 -15.02 -12.79
C THR A 54 2.52 -13.68 -12.74
N TRP A 55 3.40 -13.45 -11.74
CA TRP A 55 4.14 -12.19 -11.65
C TRP A 55 5.06 -11.97 -12.85
N GLN A 56 5.76 -13.01 -13.29
CA GLN A 56 6.63 -12.94 -14.47
C GLN A 56 5.86 -12.48 -15.72
N ALA A 57 4.62 -12.96 -15.89
CA ALA A 57 3.78 -12.55 -17.00
C ALA A 57 3.29 -11.10 -16.87
N LEU A 58 2.93 -10.65 -15.67
CA LEU A 58 2.49 -9.28 -15.43
C LEU A 58 3.59 -8.24 -15.72
N GLU A 59 4.86 -8.61 -15.57
CA GLU A 59 6.02 -7.76 -15.93
C GLU A 59 6.51 -7.96 -17.36
N SER A 60 5.92 -8.88 -18.12
CA SER A 60 6.33 -9.15 -19.49
C SER A 60 5.83 -8.06 -20.43
N THR A 61 6.69 -7.64 -21.36
CA THR A 61 6.32 -6.70 -22.42
C THR A 61 5.66 -7.38 -23.62
N THR A 62 5.69 -8.72 -23.67
CA THR A 62 5.12 -9.53 -24.76
C THR A 62 3.87 -10.29 -24.33
N ASP A 63 3.49 -10.19 -23.06
CA ASP A 63 2.26 -10.79 -22.53
C ASP A 63 1.20 -9.69 -22.39
N GLU A 64 -0.04 -9.98 -22.78
CA GLU A 64 -1.12 -9.00 -22.75
C GLU A 64 -1.71 -8.81 -21.33
N ARG A 65 -1.30 -9.65 -20.37
CA ARG A 65 -1.75 -9.56 -18.99
C ARG A 65 -1.21 -8.31 -18.31
N SER A 66 -2.09 -7.60 -17.63
CA SER A 66 -1.77 -6.44 -16.81
C SER A 66 -2.29 -6.63 -15.39
N MET A 67 -1.60 -6.01 -14.43
CA MET A 67 -2.08 -5.99 -13.06
C MET A 67 -3.30 -5.07 -12.98
N GLN A 68 -4.34 -5.51 -12.27
CA GLN A 68 -5.53 -4.66 -12.09
C GLN A 68 -5.16 -3.41 -11.29
N GLY A 69 -5.65 -2.24 -11.72
CA GLY A 69 -5.31 -0.95 -11.11
C GLY A 69 -5.45 -0.91 -9.59
N PRO A 70 -6.55 -1.42 -8.99
CA PRO A 70 -6.68 -1.48 -7.52
C PRO A 70 -5.64 -2.38 -6.83
N VAL A 71 -5.23 -3.48 -7.48
CA VAL A 71 -4.19 -4.38 -6.97
C VAL A 71 -2.83 -3.68 -7.02
N PHE A 72 -2.56 -2.94 -8.08
CA PHE A 72 -1.35 -2.12 -8.18
C PHE A 72 -1.33 -0.99 -7.15
N ALA A 73 -2.45 -0.30 -6.94
CA ALA A 73 -2.56 0.72 -5.89
C ALA A 73 -2.30 0.13 -4.50
N MET A 74 -2.83 -1.06 -4.20
CA MET A 74 -2.54 -1.78 -2.97
C MET A 74 -1.06 -2.18 -2.85
N PHE A 75 -0.46 -2.64 -3.94
CA PHE A 75 0.99 -2.93 -3.97
C PHE A 75 1.82 -1.69 -3.64
N LEU A 76 1.49 -0.54 -4.24
CA LEU A 76 2.14 0.73 -3.93
C LEU A 76 1.93 1.15 -2.48
N LEU A 77 0.73 0.95 -1.92
CA LEU A 77 0.43 1.24 -0.51
C LEU A 77 1.24 0.36 0.45
N LEU A 78 1.28 -0.95 0.21
CA LEU A 78 2.03 -1.92 1.02
C LEU A 78 3.55 -1.71 0.94
N THR A 79 4.04 -1.13 -0.15
CA THR A 79 5.46 -0.83 -0.35
C THR A 79 5.82 0.63 -0.06
N GLY A 80 4.87 1.45 0.38
CA GLY A 80 5.11 2.87 0.71
C GLY A 80 5.41 3.77 -0.49
N GLN A 81 5.04 3.35 -1.71
CA GLN A 81 5.31 4.04 -2.97
C GLN A 81 4.08 4.74 -3.56
N HIS A 82 2.92 4.69 -2.90
CA HIS A 82 1.70 5.28 -3.44
C HIS A 82 1.80 6.83 -3.43
N PRO A 83 1.53 7.53 -4.55
CA PRO A 83 1.87 8.95 -4.69
C PRO A 83 1.05 9.90 -3.82
N GLY A 84 -0.16 9.50 -3.40
CA GLY A 84 -1.08 10.37 -2.64
C GLY A 84 -1.60 9.79 -1.32
N PHE A 85 -1.29 8.54 -0.98
CA PHE A 85 -1.89 7.86 0.16
C PHE A 85 -0.86 6.97 0.85
N VAL A 86 -1.04 6.75 2.16
CA VAL A 86 -0.22 5.84 2.97
C VAL A 86 -1.13 5.00 3.86
N LEU A 87 -0.71 3.79 4.19
CA LEU A 87 -1.41 2.97 5.17
C LEU A 87 -1.09 3.48 6.59
N GLN A 88 -2.13 3.67 7.39
CA GLN A 88 -2.01 4.06 8.79
C GLN A 88 -2.70 2.99 9.66
N PRO A 89 -2.16 2.68 10.84
CA PRO A 89 -2.85 1.83 11.81
C PRO A 89 -4.24 2.38 12.11
N ARG A 90 -5.23 1.49 12.22
CA ARG A 90 -6.55 1.90 12.69
C ARG A 90 -6.42 2.36 14.15
N PRO A 91 -6.95 3.54 14.52
CA PRO A 91 -7.01 3.97 15.91
C PRO A 91 -7.74 2.92 16.77
N PRO A 92 -7.37 2.76 18.04
CA PRO A 92 -8.13 1.91 18.96
C PRO A 92 -9.58 2.36 19.00
N ALA A 93 -10.51 1.41 19.11
CA ALA A 93 -11.95 1.69 19.13
C ALA A 93 -12.27 2.65 20.29
N GLY A 94 -12.57 3.91 19.97
CA GLY A 94 -12.81 4.97 20.95
C GLY A 94 -12.25 6.34 20.56
N GLN A 95 -11.38 6.42 19.54
CA GLN A 95 -10.91 7.69 18.97
C GLN A 95 -11.66 7.98 17.66
N GLU A 96 -12.67 8.84 17.73
CA GLU A 96 -13.33 9.42 16.57
C GLU A 96 -12.27 10.14 15.69
N PRO A 97 -12.20 9.86 14.38
CA PRO A 97 -11.29 10.56 13.49
C PRO A 97 -11.82 11.98 13.24
N GLY A 98 -11.28 12.99 13.93
CA GLY A 98 -11.65 14.38 13.65
C GLY A 98 -11.20 15.48 14.62
N THR A 99 -10.75 15.17 15.83
CA THR A 99 -10.29 16.24 16.74
C THR A 99 -8.79 16.49 16.54
N VAL A 100 -8.46 17.40 15.61
CA VAL A 100 -7.20 18.15 15.69
C VAL A 100 -7.27 19.02 16.95
N ALA A 101 -6.84 18.48 18.08
CA ALA A 101 -6.64 19.26 19.28
C ALA A 101 -5.41 20.14 19.05
N ASP A 102 -5.68 21.40 18.74
CA ASP A 102 -4.73 22.49 18.92
C ASP A 102 -4.42 22.56 20.42
N ALA A 103 -3.23 22.08 20.79
CA ALA A 103 -2.70 22.18 22.14
C ALA A 103 -1.23 22.60 22.07
N VAL A 104 -1.03 23.84 21.60
CA VAL A 104 0.04 24.72 22.09
C VAL A 104 -0.26 25.00 23.58
N ALA A 105 0.59 24.53 24.50
CA ALA A 105 1.69 25.29 25.13
C ALA A 105 1.15 26.49 25.95
N ASP A 106 1.42 26.75 27.22
CA ASP A 106 2.50 26.44 28.17
C ASP A 106 1.86 26.47 29.59
N GLY A 107 2.31 25.72 30.60
CA GLY A 107 3.40 26.15 31.49
C GLY A 107 2.93 27.20 32.51
N GLU A 108 2.67 26.79 33.75
CA GLU A 108 3.13 27.51 34.96
C GLU A 108 2.87 26.67 36.22
N GLU A 109 3.97 26.27 36.85
CA GLU A 109 4.02 25.74 38.21
C GLU A 109 3.46 26.79 39.18
N ASN A 110 2.46 26.44 39.99
CA ASN A 110 2.14 27.24 41.16
C ASN A 110 2.78 26.59 42.40
N ILE A 111 3.96 27.10 42.74
CA ILE A 111 4.66 26.85 43.99
C ILE A 111 4.28 27.97 44.98
N SER A 112 3.86 27.53 46.18
CA SER A 112 3.92 28.22 47.50
C SER A 112 2.82 29.25 47.87
N PRO A 113 2.68 29.62 49.17
CA PRO A 113 2.75 28.82 50.41
C PRO A 113 1.66 29.23 51.47
N GLU A 114 1.86 28.76 52.71
CA GLU A 114 1.16 28.99 54.01
C GLU A 114 0.10 27.98 54.45
#